data_AF-A0A3N5I529-F1
#
_entry.id   AF-A0A3N5I529-F1
#
_cell.length_a   1.000
_cell.length_b   1.000
_cell.length_c   1.000
_cell.angle_alpha   90.00
_cell.angle_beta   90.00
_cell.angle_gamma   90.00
#
_symmetry.space_group_name_H-M   'P 1'
#
loop_
_entity.id
_entity.type
_entity.pdbx_description
1 polymer ?
#
loop_
_entity_poly.entity_id
_entity_poly.type
_entity_poly.pdbx_seq_one_letter_code
_entity_poly.pdbx_strand_id
1 'polypeptide(L)' 'MKIPDKSLCKLNKEQIAALLPQLAAEIADSRFLCRKCGRAAVEKWRLCKPQSIAKLLGRSSDSEVETDDE' A
#
# COMPACT_ATOMS: atom_id res chain seq x y z
N MET A 1 17.54 6.84 -3.87
CA MET A 1 16.37 7.60 -4.37
C MET A 1 15.14 7.19 -3.58
N LYS A 2 14.33 8.16 -3.13
CA LYS A 2 13.07 7.92 -2.38
C LYS A 2 11.91 7.74 -3.36
N ILE A 3 10.94 6.90 -3.01
CA ILE A 3 9.67 6.77 -3.74
C ILE A 3 8.96 8.14 -3.69
N PRO A 4 8.47 8.69 -4.81
CA PRO A 4 7.79 9.99 -4.82
C PRO A 4 6.51 9.96 -3.97
N ASP A 5 6.13 11.11 -3.39
CA ASP A 5 4.89 11.28 -2.58
C ASP A 5 3.58 11.01 -3.34
N LYS A 6 3.66 10.68 -4.63
CA LYS A 6 2.52 10.24 -5.42
C LYS A 6 2.17 8.80 -5.05
N SER A 7 0.88 8.51 -4.98
CA SER A 7 0.38 7.14 -4.82
C SER A 7 1.07 6.18 -5.81
N LEU A 8 1.55 5.05 -5.30
CA LEU A 8 2.16 3.96 -6.06
C LEU A 8 1.27 3.51 -7.24
N CYS A 9 -0.04 3.66 -7.12
CA CYS A 9 -1.00 3.29 -8.15
C CYS A 9 -0.92 4.15 -9.41
N LYS A 10 -0.26 5.32 -9.36
CA LYS A 10 -0.08 6.24 -10.50
C LYS A 10 1.22 6.02 -11.27
N LEU A 11 2.07 5.08 -10.84
CA LEU A 11 3.31 4.78 -11.54
C LEU A 11 3.03 4.08 -12.87
N ASN A 12 3.72 4.50 -13.92
CA ASN A 12 3.71 3.84 -15.23
C ASN A 12 4.69 2.67 -15.28
N LYS A 13 4.74 1.95 -16.41
CA LYS A 13 5.55 0.73 -16.56
C LYS A 13 7.05 1.02 -16.40
N GLU A 14 7.53 2.11 -16.97
CA GLU A 14 8.93 2.52 -16.95
C GLU A 14 9.37 2.90 -15.53
N GLN A 15 8.53 3.64 -14.81
CA GLN A 15 8.75 3.99 -13.41
C GLN A 15 8.75 2.76 -12.51
N ILE A 16 7.83 1.81 -12.73
CA ILE A 16 7.82 0.55 -11.99
C ILE A 16 9.13 -0.20 -12.20
N ALA A 17 9.58 -0.34 -13.45
CA ALA A 17 10.84 -1.02 -13.78
C ALA A 17 12.05 -0.34 -13.11
N ALA A 18 12.10 0.99 -13.12
CA ALA A 18 13.18 1.75 -12.49
C ALA A 18 13.17 1.69 -10.95
N LEU A 19 12.00 1.45 -10.34
CA LEU A 19 11.80 1.46 -8.89
C LEU A 19 11.62 0.06 -8.28
N LEU A 20 11.91 -1.01 -9.03
CA LEU A 20 11.72 -2.39 -8.55
C LEU A 20 12.36 -2.66 -7.17
N PRO A 21 13.60 -2.22 -6.89
CA PRO A 21 14.19 -2.46 -5.57
C PRO A 21 13.42 -1.78 -4.43
N GLN A 22 12.91 -0.57 -4.65
CA GLN A 22 12.15 0.17 -3.65
C GLN A 22 10.75 -0.42 -3.47
N LEU A 23 10.10 -0.81 -4.56
CA LEU A 23 8.81 -1.51 -4.50
C LEU A 23 8.93 -2.86 -3.80
N ALA A 24 10.02 -3.59 -4.00
CA ALA A 24 10.30 -4.85 -3.30
C ALA A 24 10.45 -4.65 -1.78
N ALA A 25 11.13 -3.57 -1.36
CA ALA A 25 11.26 -3.24 0.06
C ALA A 25 9.90 -2.93 0.71
N GLU A 26 8.98 -2.25 0.00
CA GLU A 26 7.64 -1.95 0.51
C GLU A 26 6.77 -3.22 0.67
N ILE A 27 7.01 -4.27 -0.12
CA ILE A 27 6.21 -5.52 -0.09
C ILE A 27 6.40 -6.27 1.25
N ALA A 28 7.61 -6.31 1.80
CA ALA A 28 7.92 -7.11 2.98
C ALA A 28 7.08 -6.70 4.21
N ASP A 29 6.89 -5.40 4.42
CA ASP A 29 6.17 -4.83 5.58
C ASP A 29 4.76 -4.31 5.22
N SER A 30 4.26 -4.67 4.04
CA SER A 30 2.98 -4.19 3.55
C SER A 30 1.83 -4.55 4.49
N ARG A 31 1.01 -3.55 4.82
CA ARG A 31 -0.23 -3.72 5.61
C ARG A 31 -1.48 -3.55 4.76
N PHE A 32 -1.34 -2.93 3.59
CA PHE A 32 -2.45 -2.62 2.69
C PHE A 32 -2.16 -3.09 1.27
N LEU A 33 -3.21 -3.52 0.59
CA LEU A 33 -3.24 -3.78 -0.85
C LEU A 33 -4.23 -2.83 -1.52
N CYS A 34 -3.92 -2.40 -2.74
CA CYS A 34 -4.88 -1.67 -3.54
C CYS A 34 -5.84 -2.64 -4.20
N ARG A 35 -7.13 -2.59 -3.83
CA ARG A 35 -8.17 -3.48 -4.37
C ARG A 35 -8.42 -3.35 -5.88
N LYS A 36 -7.93 -2.29 -6.54
CA LYS A 36 -8.07 -2.10 -7.99
C LYS A 36 -6.90 -2.68 -8.80
N CYS A 37 -5.69 -2.58 -8.28
CA CYS A 37 -4.48 -2.82 -9.08
C CYS A 37 -3.40 -3.65 -8.37
N GLY A 38 -3.68 -4.14 -7.16
CA GLY A 38 -2.84 -5.10 -6.46
C GLY A 38 -1.54 -4.56 -5.87
N ARG A 39 -1.22 -3.26 -5.99
CA ARG A 39 -0.02 -2.70 -5.37
C ARG A 39 -0.12 -2.77 -3.85
N ALA A 40 1.00 -3.09 -3.21
CA ALA A 40 1.13 -3.21 -1.77
C ALA A 40 1.86 -1.99 -1.19
N ALA A 41 1.49 -1.59 0.03
CA ALA A 41 2.16 -0.52 0.75
C ALA A 41 2.01 -0.72 2.27
N VAL A 42 2.94 -0.13 3.02
CA VAL A 42 2.83 -0.03 4.48
C VAL A 42 1.71 0.94 4.87
N GLU A 43 1.52 2.01 4.10
CA GLU A 43 0.62 3.13 4.42
C GLU A 43 -0.57 3.26 3.46
N LYS A 44 -1.77 3.57 3.98
CA LYS A 44 -3.02 3.67 3.20
C LYS A 44 -2.96 4.76 2.11
N TRP A 45 -2.40 5.93 2.42
CA TRP A 45 -2.36 7.10 1.53
C TRP A 45 -1.51 6.89 0.26
N ARG A 46 -0.63 5.87 0.27
CA ARG A 46 0.17 5.49 -0.89
C ARG A 46 -0.64 4.75 -1.95
N LEU A 47 -1.87 4.33 -1.65
CA LEU A 47 -2.72 3.55 -2.54
C LEU A 47 -4.00 4.32 -2.89
N CYS A 48 -4.49 4.18 -4.12
CA CYS A 48 -5.70 4.90 -4.54
C CYS A 48 -7.01 4.29 -3.98
N LYS A 49 -7.00 3.00 -3.66
CA LYS A 49 -8.12 2.26 -3.06
C LYS A 49 -7.55 1.24 -2.05
N PRO A 50 -7.05 1.69 -0.89
CA PRO A 50 -6.41 0.81 0.08
C PRO A 50 -7.42 -0.18 0.69
N GLN A 51 -6.95 -1.39 0.96
CA GLN A 51 -7.66 -2.42 1.71
C GLN A 51 -6.67 -3.14 2.63
N SER A 52 -7.07 -3.37 3.89
CA SER A 52 -6.23 -4.06 4.87
C SER A 52 -5.96 -5.51 4.46
N ILE A 53 -4.69 -5.92 4.48
CA ILE A 53 -4.27 -7.30 4.25
C ILE A 53 -4.77 -8.20 5.38
N ALA A 54 -4.72 -7.75 6.64
CA ALA A 54 -5.21 -8.52 7.79
C ALA A 54 -6.70 -8.90 7.63
N LYS A 55 -7.52 -7.93 7.17
CA LYS A 55 -8.95 -8.16 6.87
C LYS A 55 -9.15 -9.16 5.72
N LEU A 56 -8.30 -9.12 4.69
CA LEU A 56 -8.35 -10.05 3.56
C LEU A 56 -7.96 -11.48 3.94
N LEU A 57 -7.03 -11.64 4.87
CA LEU A 57 -6.55 -12.96 5.32
C LEU A 57 -7.38 -13.57 6.46
N GLY A 58 -8.45 -12.90 6.92
CA GLY A 58 -9.30 -13.40 7.99
C GLY A 58 -8.59 -13.56 9.34
N ARG A 59 -7.49 -12.83 9.56
CA ARG A 59 -6.81 -12.82 10.87
C ARG A 59 -7.58 -11.91 11.82
N SER A 60 -8.34 -12.51 12.72
CA SER A 60 -9.08 -11.86 13.81
C SER A 60 -8.15 -11.27 14.88
N SER A 61 -7.30 -10.30 14.53
CA SER A 61 -6.52 -9.51 15.50
C SER A 61 -6.00 -8.24 14.80
N ASP A 62 -6.81 -7.18 14.74
CA ASP A 62 -6.37 -5.84 15.16
C ASP A 62 -7.57 -4.90 15.17
N SER A 63 -7.72 -4.24 16.31
CA SER A 63 -8.71 -3.27 16.70
C SER A 63 -8.92 -2.17 15.66
N GLU A 64 -10.17 -1.75 15.53
CA GLU A 64 -10.54 -0.51 14.86
C GLU A 64 -9.84 0.67 15.55
N VAL A 65 -8.90 1.30 14.84
CA VAL A 65 -8.60 2.71 15.08
C VAL A 65 -9.43 3.48 14.05
N GLU A 66 -10.68 3.72 14.42
CA GLU A 66 -11.44 4.87 13.96
C GLU A 66 -10.83 6.08 14.65
N THR A 67 -10.07 6.90 13.91
CA THR A 67 -9.93 8.31 14.26
C THR A 67 -11.04 9.04 13.51
N ASP A 68 -12.13 9.27 14.23
CA ASP A 68 -13.05 10.38 13.98
C ASP A 68 -12.24 11.66 14.26
N ASP A 69 -11.90 12.41 13.20
CA ASP A 69 -11.47 13.80 13.32
C ASP A 69 -12.73 14.67 13.18
N GLU A 70 -13.03 15.36 14.29
CA GLU A 70 -14.14 16.29 14.54
C GLU A 70 -14.11 17.56 13.67
#